data_AF-A0A3D2M4R6-F1
#
_entry.id   AF-A0A3D2M4R6-F1
#
_cell.length_a   1.000
_cell.length_b   1.000
_cell.length_c   1.000
_cell.angle_alpha   90.00
_cell.angle_beta   90.00
_cell.angle_gamma   90.00
#
_symmetry.space_group_name_H-M   'P 1'
#
loop_
_entity.id
_entity.type
_entity.pdbx_description
1 polymer ?
#
loop_
_entity_poly.entity_id
_entity_poly.type
_entity_poly.pdbx_seq_one_letter_code
_entity_poly.pdbx_strand_id
1 'polypeptide(L)'
;EKARWHYAKRYWYAPDRALDAILFGNRRYKRYHKRIQWCLQQLGFDLKKIKIEPVEHHLAHASSAYHCSGFQEKTAILGIDGKGEYATTFFGYGENGRIHKIKEFYDPDSLGGLYGAITEFLGFEMLDGEFKVMGMAPYGDAAKYDFSRLATFENGELTINTEYANVIGF
;
A
#
# COMPACT_ATOMS: atom_id res chain seq x y z
N GLU A 1 -11.74 3.30 -9.66
CA GLU A 1 -13.13 3.07 -9.22
C GLU A 1 -13.28 1.75 -8.45
N LYS A 2 -12.84 0.61 -8.99
CA LYS A 2 -12.86 -0.70 -8.31
C LYS A 2 -12.20 -0.71 -6.92
N ALA A 3 -11.02 -0.11 -6.78
CA ALA A 3 -10.29 -0.04 -5.50
C ALA A 3 -11.08 0.68 -4.38
N ARG A 4 -11.80 1.77 -4.70
CA ARG A 4 -12.62 2.51 -3.72
C ARG A 4 -13.81 1.72 -3.25
N TRP A 5 -14.49 1.05 -4.17
CA TRP A 5 -15.62 0.19 -3.85
C TRP A 5 -15.18 -1.04 -3.05
N HIS A 6 -14.03 -1.63 -3.37
CA HIS A 6 -13.42 -2.69 -2.57
C HIS A 6 -13.15 -2.22 -1.14
N TYR A 7 -12.44 -1.10 -1.00
CA TYR A 7 -12.16 -0.47 0.30
C TYR A 7 -13.45 -0.23 1.10
N ALA A 8 -14.43 0.44 0.50
CA ALA A 8 -15.68 0.76 1.17
C ALA A 8 -16.48 -0.49 1.58
N LYS A 9 -16.48 -1.54 0.74
CA LYS A 9 -17.13 -2.82 1.04
C LYS A 9 -16.45 -3.52 2.21
N ARG A 10 -15.12 -3.60 2.21
CA ARG A 10 -14.35 -4.29 3.27
C ARG A 10 -14.41 -3.54 4.60
N TYR A 11 -14.47 -2.20 4.57
CA TYR A 11 -14.67 -1.36 5.75
C TYR A 11 -16.16 -1.08 6.06
N TRP A 12 -17.09 -1.96 5.70
CA TRP A 12 -18.52 -1.75 5.99
C TRP A 12 -18.83 -1.56 7.48
N TYR A 13 -18.03 -2.17 8.37
CA TYR A 13 -18.11 -1.98 9.82
C TYR A 13 -17.68 -0.58 10.31
N ALA A 14 -17.06 0.23 9.43
CA ALA A 14 -16.63 1.61 9.66
C ALA A 14 -17.25 2.54 8.59
N PRO A 15 -18.55 2.86 8.70
CA PRO A 15 -19.32 3.50 7.63
C PRO A 15 -18.85 4.92 7.29
N ASP A 16 -18.29 5.64 8.25
CA ASP A 16 -17.64 6.94 8.05
C ASP A 16 -16.51 6.86 7.01
N ARG A 17 -15.67 5.82 7.10
CA ARG A 17 -14.54 5.60 6.18
C ARG A 17 -14.98 5.15 4.82
N ALA A 18 -15.98 4.29 4.76
CA ALA A 18 -16.56 3.85 3.50
C ALA A 18 -17.14 5.05 2.73
N LEU A 19 -17.90 5.91 3.42
CA LEU A 19 -18.45 7.14 2.83
C LEU A 19 -17.34 8.12 2.43
N ASP A 20 -16.32 8.31 3.26
CA ASP A 20 -15.18 9.17 2.95
C ASP A 20 -14.42 8.68 1.71
N ALA A 21 -14.21 7.38 1.56
CA ALA A 21 -13.55 6.82 0.39
C ALA A 21 -14.36 7.04 -0.90
N ILE A 22 -15.69 6.88 -0.83
CA ILE A 22 -16.61 7.05 -1.97
C ILE A 22 -16.74 8.53 -2.35
N LEU A 23 -17.06 9.39 -1.39
CA LEU A 23 -17.42 10.79 -1.62
C LEU A 23 -16.18 11.69 -1.69
N PHE A 24 -15.13 11.38 -0.92
CA PHE A 24 -13.97 12.24 -0.72
C PHE A 24 -12.62 11.56 -1.02
N GLY A 25 -12.59 10.43 -1.74
CA GLY A 25 -11.35 9.69 -2.01
C GLY A 25 -10.22 10.46 -2.70
N ASN A 26 -10.52 11.59 -3.37
CA ASN A 26 -9.50 12.49 -3.96
C ASN A 26 -9.08 13.66 -3.04
N ARG A 27 -9.57 13.72 -1.81
CA ARG A 27 -9.31 14.83 -0.88
C ARG A 27 -7.82 14.99 -0.57
N ARG A 28 -7.11 13.87 -0.37
CA ARG A 28 -5.66 13.86 -0.10
C ARG A 28 -4.87 14.39 -1.30
N TYR A 29 -5.18 13.91 -2.51
CA TYR A 29 -4.59 14.42 -3.76
C TYR A 29 -4.78 15.93 -3.91
N LYS A 30 -6.03 16.42 -3.82
CA LYS A 30 -6.34 17.86 -3.95
C LYS A 30 -5.60 18.71 -2.91
N ARG A 31 -5.46 18.20 -1.68
CA ARG A 31 -4.73 18.88 -0.60
C ARG A 31 -3.24 19.01 -0.92
N TYR A 32 -2.58 17.92 -1.33
CA TYR A 32 -1.16 17.97 -1.66
C TYR A 32 -0.88 18.76 -2.93
N HIS A 33 -1.73 18.63 -3.95
CA HIS A 33 -1.59 19.42 -5.18
C HIS A 33 -1.62 20.93 -4.87
N LYS A 34 -2.55 21.39 -4.02
CA LYS A 34 -2.59 22.79 -3.57
C LYS A 34 -1.34 23.19 -2.77
N ARG A 35 -0.83 22.33 -1.89
CA ARG A 35 0.40 22.59 -1.12
C ARG A 35 1.63 22.70 -2.02
N ILE A 36 1.75 21.85 -3.04
CA ILE A 36 2.83 21.90 -4.04
C ILE A 36 2.74 23.21 -4.82
N GLN A 37 1.56 23.57 -5.32
CA GLN A 37 1.36 24.84 -6.03
C GLN A 37 1.72 26.05 -5.17
N TRP A 38 1.28 26.05 -3.90
CA TRP A 38 1.63 27.10 -2.95
C TRP A 38 3.16 27.19 -2.74
N CYS A 39 3.84 26.06 -2.53
CA CYS A 39 5.29 26.00 -2.38
C CYS A 39 6.03 26.54 -3.63
N LEU A 40 5.62 26.10 -4.82
CA LEU A 40 6.19 26.59 -6.09
C LEU A 40 6.05 28.10 -6.24
N GLN A 41 4.90 28.66 -5.87
CA GLN A 41 4.69 30.11 -5.87
C GLN A 41 5.61 30.83 -4.87
N GLN A 42 5.80 30.29 -3.66
CA GLN A 42 6.71 30.87 -2.67
C GLN A 42 8.17 30.87 -3.15
N LEU A 43 8.55 29.88 -3.96
CA LEU A 43 9.87 29.77 -4.58
C LEU A 43 10.02 30.63 -5.85
N GLY A 44 9.00 31.42 -6.22
CA GLY A 44 9.04 32.34 -7.36
C GLY A 44 8.78 31.69 -8.72
N PHE A 45 8.30 30.44 -8.75
CA PHE A 45 7.96 29.78 -10.01
C PHE A 45 6.61 30.23 -10.57
N ASP A 46 6.56 30.41 -11.89
CA ASP A 46 5.31 30.60 -12.63
C ASP A 46 4.62 29.25 -12.86
N LEU A 47 3.50 29.02 -12.18
CA LEU A 47 2.70 27.80 -12.30
C LEU A 47 2.23 27.52 -13.73
N LYS A 48 2.12 28.53 -14.61
CA LYS A 48 1.73 28.33 -16.02
C LYS A 48 2.83 27.65 -16.84
N LYS A 49 4.07 27.71 -16.37
CA LYS A 49 5.25 27.12 -17.03
C LYS A 49 5.64 25.76 -16.44
N ILE A 50 4.95 25.30 -15.40
CA ILE A 50 5.24 24.05 -14.71
C ILE A 50 4.14 23.03 -14.97
N LYS A 51 4.54 21.83 -15.40
CA LYS A 51 3.68 20.66 -15.45
C LYS A 51 3.83 19.89 -14.14
N ILE A 52 2.72 19.67 -13.42
CA ILE A 52 2.65 18.77 -12.26
C ILE A 52 2.02 17.47 -12.76
N GLU A 53 2.76 16.36 -12.64
CA GLU A 53 2.32 15.05 -13.11
C GLU A 53 2.25 14.09 -11.92
N PRO A 54 1.04 13.72 -11.46
CA PRO A 54 0.91 12.69 -10.43
C PRO A 54 1.26 11.33 -11.01
N VAL A 55 2.08 10.59 -10.28
CA VAL A 55 2.42 9.20 -10.58
C VAL A 55 1.78 8.33 -9.52
N GLU A 56 1.21 7.21 -9.95
CA GLU A 56 0.61 6.23 -9.05
C GLU A 56 1.68 5.63 -8.11
N HIS A 57 1.38 5.52 -6.82
CA HIS A 57 2.32 5.15 -5.77
C HIS A 57 3.01 3.80 -6.03
N HIS A 58 2.23 2.74 -6.29
CA HIS A 58 2.77 1.41 -6.53
C HIS A 58 3.53 1.32 -7.86
N LEU A 59 3.09 2.06 -8.88
CA LEU A 59 3.84 2.17 -10.13
C LEU A 59 5.18 2.87 -9.93
N ALA A 60 5.26 3.89 -9.08
CA ALA A 60 6.50 4.55 -8.72
C ALA A 60 7.47 3.57 -8.01
N HIS A 61 6.98 2.78 -7.05
CA HIS A 61 7.76 1.71 -6.42
C HIS A 61 8.22 0.65 -7.42
N ALA A 62 7.32 0.17 -8.28
CA ALA A 62 7.66 -0.80 -9.32
C ALA A 62 8.73 -0.26 -10.27
N SER A 63 8.63 1.03 -10.64
CA SER A 63 9.58 1.72 -11.50
C SER A 63 10.96 1.87 -10.85
N SER A 64 11.02 2.25 -9.58
CA SER A 64 12.29 2.42 -8.87
C SER A 64 13.06 1.10 -8.70
N ALA A 65 12.35 -0.04 -8.69
CA ALA A 65 12.97 -1.35 -8.72
C ALA A 65 13.34 -1.79 -10.15
N TYR A 66 12.36 -1.83 -11.07
CA TYR A 66 12.55 -2.37 -12.41
C TYR A 66 13.58 -1.57 -13.23
N HIS A 67 13.44 -0.25 -13.33
CA HIS A 67 14.33 0.57 -14.14
C HIS A 67 15.75 0.68 -13.54
N CYS A 68 15.91 0.42 -12.25
CA CYS A 68 17.21 0.39 -11.58
C CYS A 68 17.84 -1.00 -11.49
N SER A 69 17.10 -2.06 -11.85
CA SER A 69 17.56 -3.46 -11.70
C SER A 69 18.65 -3.87 -12.71
N GLY A 70 18.70 -3.20 -13.87
CA GLY A 70 19.55 -3.60 -15.00
C GLY A 70 19.01 -4.79 -15.81
N PHE A 71 17.88 -5.39 -15.42
CA PHE A 71 17.28 -6.50 -16.16
C PHE A 71 16.75 -6.06 -17.52
N GLN A 72 17.13 -6.80 -18.57
CA GLN A 72 16.71 -6.54 -19.95
C GLN A 72 15.57 -7.46 -20.40
N GLU A 73 15.48 -8.63 -19.76
CA GLU A 73 14.46 -9.62 -20.06
C GLU A 73 13.10 -9.24 -19.45
N LYS A 74 12.06 -9.95 -19.89
CA LYS A 74 10.73 -9.84 -19.28
C LYS A 74 10.81 -10.24 -17.81
N THR A 75 10.58 -9.28 -16.91
CA THR A 75 10.86 -9.42 -15.49
C THR A 75 9.57 -9.30 -14.68
N ALA A 76 9.29 -10.27 -13.81
CA ALA A 76 8.17 -10.17 -12.87
C ALA A 76 8.45 -9.11 -11.79
N ILE A 77 7.43 -8.35 -11.42
CA ILE A 77 7.49 -7.29 -10.41
C ILE A 77 6.45 -7.61 -9.34
N LEU A 78 6.92 -7.72 -8.09
CA LEU A 78 6.10 -7.84 -6.90
C LEU A 78 6.43 -6.68 -5.97
N GLY A 79 5.44 -5.84 -5.67
CA GLY A 79 5.55 -4.82 -4.64
C GLY A 79 4.61 -5.17 -3.49
N ILE A 80 5.14 -5.24 -2.27
CA ILE A 80 4.36 -5.40 -1.03
C ILE A 80 4.62 -4.15 -0.19
N ASP A 81 3.57 -3.40 0.10
CA ASP A 81 3.61 -2.17 0.87
C ASP A 81 2.53 -2.20 1.96
N GLY A 82 2.61 -1.30 2.94
CA GLY A 82 1.55 -1.10 3.91
C GLY A 82 0.27 -0.63 3.24
N LYS A 83 0.34 0.53 2.56
CA LYS A 83 -0.77 1.16 1.82
C LYS A 83 -0.29 2.32 0.94
N GLY A 84 -0.57 2.25 -0.36
CA GLY A 84 -0.47 3.38 -1.29
C GLY A 84 -1.69 4.30 -1.23
N GLU A 85 -2.35 4.55 -2.37
CA GLU A 85 -3.64 5.25 -2.38
C GLU A 85 -4.75 4.36 -1.81
N TYR A 86 -4.77 3.11 -2.25
CA TYR A 86 -5.64 2.03 -1.81
C TYR A 86 -4.96 0.67 -1.98
N ALA A 87 -4.05 0.54 -2.96
CA ALA A 87 -3.31 -0.68 -3.17
C ALA A 87 -2.37 -0.97 -2.00
N THR A 88 -2.16 -2.25 -1.73
CA THR A 88 -1.31 -2.79 -0.66
C THR A 88 -0.27 -3.73 -1.27
N THR A 89 -0.65 -4.45 -2.32
CA THR A 89 0.23 -5.32 -3.09
C THR A 89 0.06 -5.04 -4.58
N PHE A 90 1.17 -5.02 -5.31
CA PHE A 90 1.22 -4.85 -6.75
C PHE A 90 1.87 -6.07 -7.40
N PHE A 91 1.21 -6.61 -8.43
CA PHE A 91 1.72 -7.65 -9.31
C PHE A 91 1.79 -7.10 -10.72
N GLY A 92 2.95 -7.23 -11.36
CA GLY A 92 3.13 -6.82 -12.74
C GLY A 92 4.35 -7.46 -13.36
N TYR A 93 4.68 -7.00 -14.56
CA TYR A 93 5.95 -7.31 -15.19
C TYR A 93 6.50 -6.11 -15.95
N GLY A 94 7.82 -6.01 -16.01
CA GLY A 94 8.54 -5.06 -16.83
C GLY A 94 8.99 -5.73 -18.13
N GLU A 95 8.76 -5.07 -19.26
CA GLU A 95 9.22 -5.52 -20.58
C GLU A 95 9.49 -4.30 -21.46
N ASN A 96 10.67 -4.23 -22.07
CA ASN A 96 11.08 -3.14 -22.97
C ASN A 96 10.90 -1.72 -22.36
N GLY A 97 11.26 -1.54 -21.09
CA GLY A 97 11.16 -0.25 -20.40
C GLY A 97 9.72 0.17 -20.06
N ARG A 98 8.76 -0.77 -20.11
CA ARG A 98 7.36 -0.53 -19.75
C ARG A 98 6.92 -1.48 -18.67
N ILE A 99 6.15 -0.97 -17.71
CA ILE A 99 5.58 -1.76 -16.63
C ILE A 99 4.12 -2.07 -16.96
N HIS A 100 3.79 -3.35 -16.93
CA HIS A 100 2.47 -3.89 -17.17
C HIS A 100 1.89 -4.42 -15.85
N LYS A 101 0.88 -3.73 -15.32
CA LYS A 101 0.15 -4.16 -14.13
C LYS A 101 -0.73 -5.37 -14.46
N ILE A 102 -0.61 -6.43 -13.66
CA ILE A 102 -1.45 -7.63 -13.75
C ILE A 102 -2.57 -7.56 -12.71
N LYS A 103 -2.23 -7.30 -11.45
CA LYS A 103 -3.16 -7.36 -10.32
C LYS A 103 -2.70 -6.48 -9.18
N GLU A 104 -3.65 -6.06 -8.36
CA GLU A 104 -3.38 -5.43 -7.08
C GLU A 104 -4.26 -6.04 -6.01
N PHE A 105 -3.76 -6.05 -4.78
CA PHE A 105 -4.61 -6.15 -3.58
C PHE A 105 -4.82 -4.76 -3.02
N TYR A 106 -5.96 -4.60 -2.33
CA TYR A 106 -6.39 -3.33 -1.80
C TYR A 106 -6.63 -3.45 -0.30
N ASP A 107 -6.43 -2.33 0.40
CA ASP A 107 -6.69 -2.22 1.83
C ASP A 107 -8.16 -2.56 2.14
N PRO A 108 -8.46 -3.34 3.21
CA PRO A 108 -7.60 -3.77 4.33
C PRO A 108 -6.73 -5.00 4.07
N ASP A 109 -6.78 -5.58 2.87
CA ASP A 109 -6.08 -6.83 2.57
C ASP A 109 -4.59 -6.57 2.29
N SER A 110 -3.84 -6.38 3.39
CA SER A 110 -2.42 -5.98 3.39
C SER A 110 -1.57 -6.91 4.25
N LEU A 111 -0.55 -7.54 3.66
CA LEU A 111 0.47 -8.26 4.43
C LEU A 111 1.31 -7.30 5.29
N GLY A 112 1.67 -6.13 4.74
CA GLY A 112 2.38 -5.09 5.48
C GLY A 112 1.55 -4.57 6.66
N GLY A 113 0.26 -4.35 6.43
CA GLY A 113 -0.69 -4.00 7.49
C GLY A 113 -0.75 -5.08 8.57
N LEU A 114 -1.00 -6.35 8.20
CA LEU A 114 -1.04 -7.45 9.16
C LEU A 114 0.24 -7.56 10.01
N TYR A 115 1.40 -7.43 9.36
CA TYR A 115 2.69 -7.45 10.05
C TYR A 115 2.85 -6.26 11.01
N GLY A 116 2.34 -5.07 10.63
CA GLY A 116 2.23 -3.90 11.49
C GLY A 116 1.35 -4.13 12.73
N ALA A 117 0.17 -4.76 12.58
CA ALA A 117 -0.68 -5.12 13.74
C ALA A 117 0.00 -6.10 14.69
N ILE A 118 0.71 -7.11 14.16
CA ILE A 118 1.49 -8.03 15.00
C ILE A 118 2.59 -7.28 15.73
N THR A 119 3.25 -6.35 15.06
CA THR A 119 4.31 -5.50 15.64
C THR A 119 3.77 -4.67 16.79
N GLU A 120 2.63 -4.02 16.61
CA GLU A 120 1.94 -3.25 17.66
C GLU A 120 1.48 -4.16 18.82
N PHE A 121 0.92 -5.33 18.52
CA PHE A 121 0.50 -6.31 19.52
C PHE A 121 1.64 -6.77 20.42
N LEU A 122 2.86 -6.89 19.87
CA LEU A 122 4.07 -7.24 20.62
C LEU A 122 4.63 -6.07 21.45
N GLY A 123 4.00 -4.89 21.41
CA GLY A 123 4.39 -3.70 22.16
C GLY A 123 5.40 -2.81 21.46
N PHE A 124 5.65 -3.01 20.17
CA PHE A 124 6.49 -2.11 19.36
C PHE A 124 5.65 -1.07 18.62
N GLU A 125 6.29 -0.01 18.12
CA GLU A 125 5.61 1.01 17.32
C GLU A 125 5.39 0.52 15.89
N MET A 126 4.19 0.67 15.34
CA MET A 126 3.93 0.34 13.93
C MET A 126 4.66 1.33 13.00
N LEU A 127 5.14 0.86 11.85
CA LEU A 127 5.98 1.57 10.88
C LEU A 127 7.42 1.89 11.34
N ASP A 128 7.81 1.48 12.55
CA ASP A 128 9.19 1.55 13.05
C ASP A 128 9.64 0.25 13.75
N GLY A 129 8.73 -0.55 14.29
CA GLY A 129 9.03 -1.73 15.09
C GLY A 129 9.24 -3.01 14.29
N GLU A 130 8.83 -3.01 13.02
CA GLU A 130 8.78 -4.18 12.14
C GLU A 130 10.13 -4.89 12.03
N PHE A 131 11.21 -4.12 11.99
CA PHE A 131 12.58 -4.66 11.91
C PHE A 131 13.02 -5.34 13.21
N LYS A 132 12.50 -4.89 14.36
CA LYS A 132 12.80 -5.51 15.67
C LYS A 132 12.13 -6.87 15.75
N VAL A 133 10.87 -6.96 15.33
CA VAL A 133 10.12 -8.22 15.23
C VAL A 133 10.81 -9.19 14.27
N MET A 134 11.26 -8.71 13.11
CA MET A 134 12.01 -9.51 12.14
C MET A 134 13.33 -10.02 12.74
N GLY A 135 14.06 -9.16 13.47
CA GLY A 135 15.30 -9.54 14.15
C GLY A 135 15.09 -10.58 15.26
N MET A 136 13.89 -10.65 15.85
CA MET A 136 13.51 -11.65 16.84
C MET A 136 13.02 -12.97 16.24
N ALA A 137 12.53 -12.95 14.99
CA ALA A 137 12.00 -14.12 14.29
C ALA A 137 12.91 -15.38 14.33
N PRO A 138 14.24 -15.31 14.12
CA PRO A 138 15.10 -16.51 14.16
C PRO A 138 15.22 -17.16 15.55
N TYR A 139 14.82 -16.46 16.62
CA TYR A 139 14.82 -16.99 17.99
C TYR A 139 13.47 -17.61 18.38
N GLY A 140 12.47 -17.52 17.50
CA GLY A 140 11.12 -18.03 17.74
C GLY A 140 10.95 -19.51 17.38
N ASP A 141 9.77 -20.03 17.69
CA ASP A 141 9.30 -21.33 17.23
C ASP A 141 8.08 -21.11 16.33
N ALA A 142 8.26 -21.36 15.03
CA ALA A 142 7.22 -21.17 14.02
C ALA A 142 6.03 -22.12 14.17
N ALA A 143 6.19 -23.25 14.89
CA ALA A 143 5.12 -24.22 15.11
C ALA A 143 4.30 -23.93 16.40
N LYS A 144 4.74 -22.96 17.21
CA LYS A 144 4.15 -22.71 18.54
C LYS A 144 2.72 -22.18 18.49
N TYR A 145 2.40 -21.35 17.50
CA TYR A 145 1.10 -20.70 17.36
C TYR A 145 0.58 -20.82 15.94
N ASP A 146 -0.72 -21.07 15.82
CA ASP A 146 -1.42 -21.03 14.54
C ASP A 146 -1.98 -19.63 14.24
N PHE A 147 -1.54 -19.07 13.12
CA PHE A 147 -1.97 -17.77 12.59
C PHE A 147 -2.90 -17.89 11.38
N SER A 148 -3.33 -19.10 10.99
CA SER A 148 -4.24 -19.35 9.85
C SER A 148 -5.53 -18.53 9.89
N ARG A 149 -6.02 -18.20 11.09
CA ARG A 149 -7.21 -17.34 11.30
C ARG A 149 -7.03 -15.87 10.95
N LEU A 150 -5.78 -15.39 10.80
CA LEU A 150 -5.49 -13.97 10.56
C LEU A 150 -5.53 -13.60 9.07
N ALA A 151 -5.16 -14.53 8.19
CA ALA A 151 -5.09 -14.31 6.76
C ALA A 151 -5.29 -15.60 5.98
N THR A 152 -6.04 -15.53 4.88
CA THR A 152 -6.18 -16.61 3.92
C THR A 152 -5.73 -16.15 2.53
N PHE A 153 -5.20 -17.09 1.75
CA PHE A 153 -4.89 -16.88 0.34
C PHE A 153 -5.56 -17.97 -0.49
N GLU A 154 -6.68 -17.64 -1.10
CA GLU A 154 -7.50 -18.59 -1.85
C GLU A 154 -7.87 -18.01 -3.21
N ASN A 155 -7.83 -18.83 -4.26
CA ASN A 155 -8.17 -18.42 -5.62
C ASN A 155 -7.40 -17.17 -6.12
N GLY A 156 -6.18 -16.99 -5.63
CA GLY A 156 -5.33 -15.85 -5.97
C GLY A 156 -5.72 -14.54 -5.28
N GLU A 157 -6.62 -14.56 -4.30
CA GLU A 157 -6.98 -13.40 -3.47
C GLU A 157 -6.41 -13.56 -2.05
N LEU A 158 -5.78 -12.49 -1.55
CA LEU A 158 -5.45 -12.37 -0.14
C LEU A 158 -6.66 -11.78 0.60
N THR A 159 -7.06 -12.41 1.71
CA THR A 159 -8.08 -11.86 2.61
C THR A 159 -7.54 -11.83 4.03
N ILE A 160 -7.50 -10.64 4.62
CA ILE A 160 -7.16 -10.43 6.03
C ILE A 160 -8.44 -10.48 6.86
N ASN A 161 -8.36 -11.16 8.01
CA ASN A 161 -9.46 -11.18 8.96
C ASN A 161 -9.48 -9.87 9.77
N THR A 162 -10.38 -8.97 9.39
CA THR A 162 -10.54 -7.65 10.02
C THR A 162 -11.14 -7.68 11.42
N GLU A 163 -11.62 -8.83 11.91
CA GLU A 163 -12.01 -8.99 13.31
C GLU A 163 -10.78 -9.02 14.24
N TYR A 164 -9.63 -9.47 13.73
CA TYR A 164 -8.38 -9.57 14.50
C TYR A 164 -7.37 -8.49 14.13
N ALA A 165 -7.18 -8.24 12.82
CA ALA A 165 -6.19 -7.31 12.31
C ALA A 165 -6.90 -6.16 11.59
N ASN A 166 -7.44 -5.24 12.38
CA ASN A 166 -8.04 -3.99 11.90
C ASN A 166 -6.99 -2.87 11.89
N VAL A 167 -5.93 -3.06 11.11
CA VAL A 167 -4.81 -2.13 11.10
C VAL A 167 -5.29 -0.79 10.56
N ILE A 168 -5.21 0.23 11.39
CA ILE A 168 -5.49 1.62 11.03
C ILE A 168 -4.20 2.38 11.29
N GLY A 169 -3.28 2.30 10.33
CA GLY A 169 -2.24 3.31 10.23
C GLY A 169 -2.84 4.54 9.57
N PHE A 170 -3.34 5.49 10.36
CA PHE A 170 -3.24 6.94 10.14
C PHE A 170 -3.80 7.72 11.35
#